data_AF-A0A7Z0E484-F1
#
_entry.id   AF-A0A7Z0E484-F1
#
_cell.length_a   1.000
_cell.length_b   1.000
_cell.length_c   1.000
_cell.angle_alpha   90.00
_cell.angle_beta   90.00
_cell.angle_gamma   90.00
#
_symmetry.space_group_name_H-M   'P 1'
#
loop_
_entity.id
_entity.type
_entity.pdbx_description
1 polymer ?
#
loop_
_entity_poly.entity_id
_entity_poly.type
_entity_poly.pdbx_seq_one_letter_code
_entity_poly.pdbx_strand_id
1 'polypeptide(L)'
;MASSERQAGSLARMEAARRKTQHQLALIERQITRRMTALIPQLGRRQAGFRRGKPPEPGAFLERYRANLAALTAERQPELDALTRKLARQDAAITAFRVRVESDPPVATARRASP
;
A
#
# COMPACT_ATOMS: atom_id res chain seq x y z
N MET A 1 14.01 -18.84 -26.92
CA MET A 1 14.93 -18.03 -26.07
C MET A 1 14.46 -16.57 -26.01
N ALA A 2 14.59 -15.77 -27.08
CA ALA A 2 14.24 -14.34 -27.07
C ALA A 2 12.78 -13.96 -26.76
N SER A 3 11.80 -14.86 -26.95
CA SER A 3 10.39 -14.63 -26.55
C SER A 3 10.20 -14.74 -25.04
N SER A 4 10.84 -15.74 -24.41
CA SER A 4 10.79 -15.99 -22.97
C SER A 4 11.50 -14.88 -22.18
N GLU A 5 12.66 -14.40 -22.67
CA GLU A 5 13.37 -13.25 -22.06
C GLU A 5 12.54 -11.97 -22.12
N ARG A 6 11.83 -11.73 -23.24
CA ARG A 6 10.92 -10.58 -23.36
C ARG A 6 9.73 -10.68 -22.41
N GLN A 7 9.17 -11.88 -22.23
CA GLN A 7 8.09 -12.13 -21.27
C GLN A 7 8.58 -11.90 -19.82
N ALA A 8 9.74 -12.42 -19.46
CA ALA A 8 10.36 -12.21 -18.14
C ALA A 8 10.64 -10.72 -17.87
N GLY A 9 11.18 -9.99 -18.85
CA GLY A 9 11.40 -8.54 -18.73
C GLY A 9 10.12 -7.72 -18.61
N SER A 10 9.02 -8.16 -19.24
CA SER A 10 7.71 -7.54 -19.05
C SER A 10 7.16 -7.78 -17.64
N LEU A 11 7.21 -9.01 -17.16
CA LEU A 11 6.75 -9.38 -15.82
C LEU A 11 7.53 -8.63 -14.73
N ALA A 12 8.87 -8.56 -14.85
CA ALA A 12 9.73 -7.85 -13.92
C ALA A 12 9.35 -6.36 -13.80
N ARG A 13 8.99 -5.70 -14.90
CA ARG A 13 8.53 -4.30 -14.91
C ARG A 13 7.17 -4.14 -14.21
N MET A 14 6.24 -5.06 -14.43
CA MET A 14 4.93 -5.04 -13.76
C MET A 14 5.08 -5.23 -12.24
N GLU A 15 5.92 -6.17 -11.81
CA GLU A 15 6.21 -6.40 -10.40
C GLU A 15 6.96 -5.23 -9.76
N ALA A 16 7.88 -4.57 -10.48
CA ALA A 16 8.54 -3.37 -10.00
C ALA A 16 7.54 -2.22 -9.80
N ALA A 17 6.60 -2.03 -10.73
CA ALA A 17 5.53 -1.04 -10.60
C ALA A 17 4.62 -1.34 -9.40
N ARG A 18 4.32 -2.62 -9.15
CA ARG A 18 3.58 -3.07 -7.96
C ARG A 18 4.32 -2.76 -6.66
N ARG A 19 5.60 -3.15 -6.57
CA ARG A 19 6.47 -2.87 -5.41
C ARG A 19 6.55 -1.37 -5.12
N LYS A 20 6.62 -0.54 -6.14
CA LYS A 20 6.60 0.93 -6.00
C LYS A 20 5.30 1.43 -5.36
N THR A 21 4.14 0.93 -5.79
CA THR A 21 2.85 1.29 -5.20
C THR A 21 2.72 0.80 -3.75
N GLN A 22 3.21 -0.41 -3.43
CA GLN A 22 3.27 -0.89 -2.04
C GLN A 22 4.19 -0.02 -1.17
N HIS A 23 5.34 0.40 -1.69
CA HIS A 23 6.23 1.29 -0.98
C HIS A 23 5.59 2.65 -0.70
N GLN A 24 4.80 3.19 -1.64
CA GLN A 24 4.05 4.43 -1.41
C GLN A 24 3.03 4.29 -0.27
N LEU A 25 2.30 3.17 -0.20
CA LEU A 25 1.40 2.89 0.93
C LEU A 25 2.17 2.86 2.26
N ALA A 26 3.30 2.14 2.31
CA ALA A 26 4.14 2.06 3.51
C ALA A 26 4.71 3.44 3.94
N LEU A 27 5.01 4.33 2.98
CA LEU A 27 5.43 5.69 3.29
C LEU A 27 4.30 6.51 3.94
N ILE A 28 3.07 6.37 3.45
CA ILE A 28 1.89 7.05 4.04
C ILE A 28 1.65 6.56 5.47
N GLU A 29 1.64 5.24 5.69
CA GLU A 29 1.48 4.65 7.02
C GLU A 29 2.55 5.14 8.00
N ARG A 30 3.80 5.23 7.52
CA ARG A 30 4.92 5.73 8.31
C ARG A 30 4.79 7.23 8.61
N GLN A 31 4.25 8.02 7.69
CA GLN A 31 4.00 9.45 7.93
C GLN A 31 2.89 9.64 8.98
N ILE A 32 1.80 8.87 8.90
CA ILE A 32 0.73 8.89 9.90
C ILE A 32 1.30 8.52 11.27
N THR A 33 2.03 7.41 11.35
CA THR A 33 2.67 6.96 12.60
C THR A 33 3.61 8.02 13.18
N ARG A 34 4.49 8.61 12.35
CA ARG A 34 5.43 9.65 12.79
C ARG A 34 4.72 10.90 13.31
N ARG A 35 3.68 11.36 12.61
CA ARG A 35 2.87 12.51 13.05
C ARG A 35 2.18 12.20 14.37
N MET A 36 1.62 11.00 14.53
CA MET A 36 0.99 10.58 15.79
C MET A 36 1.99 10.55 16.94
N THR A 37 3.18 9.96 16.76
CA THR A 37 4.22 9.93 17.79
C THR A 37 4.66 11.33 18.23
N ALA A 38 4.73 12.29 17.30
CA ALA A 38 5.06 13.67 17.61
C ALA A 38 3.94 14.40 18.39
N LEU A 39 2.68 14.00 18.20
CA LEU A 39 1.53 14.59 18.89
C LEU A 39 1.34 14.06 20.32
N ILE A 40 1.78 12.83 20.63
CA ILE A 40 1.59 12.19 21.95
C ILE A 40 2.03 13.09 23.13
N PRO A 41 3.23 13.70 23.13
CA PRO A 41 3.64 14.58 24.24
C PRO A 41 2.78 15.84 24.38
N GLN A 42 2.24 16.37 23.27
CA GLN A 42 1.39 17.56 23.27
C GLN A 42 -0.02 17.26 23.81
N LEU A 43 -0.54 16.07 23.51
CA LEU A 43 -1.81 15.59 24.05
C LEU A 43 -1.78 15.41 25.57
N GLY A 44 -0.59 15.09 26.12
CA GLY A 44 -0.33 15.06 27.55
C GLY A 44 -0.28 16.46 28.19
N ARG A 45 0.33 17.44 27.50
CA ARG A 45 0.52 18.82 28.01
C ARG A 45 -0.70 19.73 27.92
N ARG A 46 -1.62 19.53 26.97
CA ARG A 46 -2.86 20.34 26.81
C ARG A 46 -3.90 20.14 27.92
N GLN A 47 -3.54 19.48 29.02
CA GLN A 47 -4.31 19.51 30.26
C GLN A 47 -4.20 20.88 30.93
N ALA A 48 -4.94 21.87 30.40
CA ALA A 48 -5.11 23.18 31.00
C ALA A 48 -5.78 23.15 32.41
N GLY A 49 -6.04 21.95 32.96
CA GLY A 49 -6.67 21.71 34.25
C GLY A 49 -5.75 21.21 35.37
N PHE A 50 -4.42 21.18 35.18
CA PHE A 50 -3.46 20.89 36.27
C PHE A 50 -3.37 22.08 37.26
N ARG A 51 -4.51 22.60 37.72
CA ARG A 51 -4.60 23.63 38.76
C ARG A 51 -5.20 23.11 40.06
N ARG A 52 -5.59 21.83 40.14
CA ARG A 52 -6.36 21.33 41.29
C ARG A 52 -6.20 19.84 41.58
N GLY A 53 -4.98 19.30 41.62
CA GLY A 53 -4.68 17.97 42.20
C GLY A 53 -5.40 16.75 41.62
N LYS A 54 -6.21 16.90 40.56
CA LYS A 54 -7.00 15.82 39.96
C LYS A 54 -6.18 15.20 38.82
N PRO A 55 -5.96 13.87 38.83
CA PRO A 55 -5.19 13.22 37.78
C PRO A 55 -5.88 13.39 36.41
N PRO A 56 -5.10 13.34 35.31
CA PRO A 56 -5.63 13.33 33.96
C PRO A 56 -6.74 12.29 33.82
N GLU A 57 -7.91 12.67 33.31
CA GLU A 57 -8.95 11.70 32.93
C GLU A 57 -8.41 10.86 31.75
N PRO A 58 -8.10 9.55 31.95
CA PRO A 58 -7.46 8.73 30.92
C PRO A 58 -8.33 8.58 29.67
N GLY A 59 -9.67 8.59 29.85
CA GLY A 59 -10.63 8.54 28.75
C GLY A 59 -10.50 9.74 27.81
N ALA A 60 -10.39 10.96 28.35
CA ALA A 60 -10.29 12.17 27.54
C ALA A 60 -8.98 12.22 26.72
N PHE A 61 -7.90 11.61 27.21
CA PHE A 61 -6.67 11.44 26.42
C PHE A 61 -6.88 10.48 25.25
N LEU A 62 -7.47 9.31 25.48
CA LEU A 62 -7.72 8.31 24.45
C LEU A 62 -8.68 8.82 23.36
N GLU A 63 -9.70 9.58 23.74
CA GLU A 63 -10.62 10.23 22.79
C GLU A 63 -9.89 11.22 21.89
N ARG A 64 -9.07 12.11 22.47
CA ARG A 64 -8.25 13.03 21.66
C ARG A 64 -7.28 12.27 20.77
N TYR A 65 -6.65 11.21 21.27
CA TYR A 65 -5.76 10.37 20.48
C TYR A 65 -6.50 9.76 19.27
N ARG A 66 -7.66 9.15 19.50
CA ARG A 66 -8.50 8.55 18.43
C ARG A 66 -8.97 9.59 17.42
N ALA A 67 -9.40 10.76 17.89
CA ALA A 67 -9.85 11.85 17.01
C ALA A 67 -8.71 12.38 16.12
N ASN A 68 -7.49 12.55 16.67
CA ASN A 68 -6.34 12.98 15.88
C ASN A 68 -5.91 11.91 14.87
N LEU A 69 -5.93 10.63 15.25
CA LEU A 69 -5.64 9.54 14.34
C LEU A 69 -6.67 9.49 13.20
N ALA A 70 -7.95 9.60 13.52
CA ALA A 70 -9.02 9.63 12.53
C ALA A 70 -8.87 10.81 11.55
N ALA A 71 -8.54 12.00 12.05
CA ALA A 71 -8.30 13.17 11.21
C ALA A 71 -7.10 12.98 10.26
N LEU A 72 -5.96 12.50 10.78
CA LEU A 72 -4.76 12.24 9.97
C LEU A 72 -5.01 11.16 8.91
N THR A 73 -5.77 10.12 9.25
CA THR A 73 -6.14 9.07 8.30
C THR A 73 -7.13 9.61 7.26
N ALA A 74 -8.13 10.40 7.66
CA ALA A 74 -9.10 11.01 6.76
C ALA A 74 -8.46 11.93 5.72
N GLU A 75 -7.46 12.73 6.12
CA GLU A 75 -6.67 13.56 5.19
C GLU A 75 -5.97 12.73 4.10
N ARG A 76 -5.62 11.47 4.38
CA ARG A 76 -4.91 10.57 3.47
C ARG A 76 -5.79 9.52 2.83
N GLN A 77 -7.05 9.43 3.23
CA GLN A 77 -7.96 8.38 2.79
C GLN A 77 -8.13 8.35 1.27
N PRO A 78 -8.30 9.49 0.55
CA PRO A 78 -8.44 9.45 -0.90
C PRO A 78 -7.20 8.89 -1.62
N GLU A 79 -6.01 9.20 -1.09
CA GLU A 79 -4.73 8.70 -1.61
C GLU A 79 -4.56 7.21 -1.32
N LEU A 80 -4.84 6.76 -0.09
CA LEU A 80 -4.84 5.35 0.31
C LEU A 80 -5.79 4.52 -0.56
N ASP A 81 -7.01 5.00 -0.77
CA ASP A 81 -8.02 4.33 -1.58
C ASP A 81 -7.57 4.23 -3.05
N ALA A 82 -6.99 5.30 -3.60
CA ALA A 82 -6.47 5.33 -4.96
C ALA A 82 -5.32 4.33 -5.14
N LEU A 83 -4.37 4.30 -4.20
CA LEU A 83 -3.23 3.37 -4.23
C LEU A 83 -3.68 1.92 -4.04
N THR A 84 -4.65 1.67 -3.16
CA THR A 84 -5.22 0.33 -2.93
C THR A 84 -5.92 -0.19 -4.19
N ARG A 85 -6.76 0.64 -4.82
CA ARG A 85 -7.38 0.27 -6.11
C ARG A 85 -6.35 0.03 -7.20
N LYS A 86 -5.29 0.84 -7.26
CA LYS A 86 -4.19 0.67 -8.21
C LYS A 86 -3.46 -0.66 -7.98
N LEU A 87 -3.19 -1.01 -6.73
CA LEU A 87 -2.53 -2.26 -6.37
C LEU A 87 -3.37 -3.47 -6.81
N ALA A 88 -4.68 -3.45 -6.54
CA ALA A 88 -5.59 -4.50 -6.97
C ALA A 88 -5.58 -4.68 -8.50
N ARG A 89 -5.55 -3.58 -9.27
CA ARG A 89 -5.43 -3.64 -10.74
C ARG A 89 -4.09 -4.21 -11.21
N GLN A 90 -2.99 -3.85 -10.53
CA GLN A 90 -1.67 -4.40 -10.83
C GLN A 90 -1.62 -5.91 -10.55
N ASP A 91 -2.21 -6.35 -9.44
CA ASP A 91 -2.29 -7.77 -9.06
C ASP A 91 -3.11 -8.58 -10.08
N ALA A 92 -4.26 -8.07 -10.49
CA ALA A 92 -5.06 -8.67 -11.55
C ALA A 92 -4.29 -8.74 -12.88
N ALA A 93 -3.57 -7.68 -13.26
CA ALA A 93 -2.80 -7.64 -14.50
C ALA A 93 -1.63 -8.64 -14.48
N ILE A 94 -0.88 -8.73 -13.38
CA ILE A 94 0.21 -9.70 -13.21
C ILE A 94 -0.33 -11.13 -13.29
N THR A 95 -1.46 -11.39 -12.63
CA THR A 95 -2.10 -12.72 -12.65
C THR A 95 -2.53 -13.09 -14.07
N ALA A 96 -3.24 -12.19 -14.77
CA ALA A 96 -3.65 -12.40 -16.15
C ALA A 96 -2.45 -12.59 -17.10
N PHE A 97 -1.35 -11.86 -16.88
CA PHE A 97 -0.12 -12.03 -17.66
C PHE A 97 0.48 -13.42 -17.46
N ARG A 98 0.59 -13.89 -16.22
CA ARG A 98 1.12 -15.22 -15.90
C ARG A 98 0.28 -16.33 -16.54
N VAL A 99 -1.05 -16.24 -16.44
CA VAL A 99 -1.97 -17.19 -17.08
C VAL A 99 -1.78 -17.22 -18.60
N ARG A 100 -1.63 -16.07 -19.24
CA ARG A 100 -1.40 -15.99 -20.69
C ARG A 100 -0.08 -16.61 -21.11
N VAL A 101 0.99 -16.38 -20.36
CA VAL A 101 2.31 -16.98 -20.65
C VAL A 101 2.28 -18.50 -20.47
N GLU A 102 1.57 -19.01 -19.46
CA GLU A 102 1.40 -20.45 -19.24
C GLU A 102 0.56 -21.12 -20.33
N SER A 103 -0.44 -20.40 -20.86
CA SER A 103 -1.38 -20.92 -21.86
C SER A 103 -0.86 -20.83 -23.30
N ASP A 104 0.30 -20.21 -23.53
CA ASP A 104 0.90 -20.04 -24.86
C ASP A 104 1.98 -21.13 -25.06
N PRO A 105 1.64 -22.29 -25.67
CA PRO A 105 2.61 -23.35 -25.89
C PRO A 105 3.73 -22.86 -26.83
N PRO A 106 4.98 -23.34 -26.68
CA PRO A 106 6.03 -23.05 -27.64
C PRO A 106 5.57 -23.60 -28.99
N VAL A 107 5.34 -22.69 -29.95
CA VAL A 107 4.91 -22.99 -31.33
C VAL A 107 5.61 -24.24 -31.83
N ALA A 108 4.88 -25.36 -31.80
CA ALA A 108 5.22 -26.56 -32.54
C ALA A 108 4.89 -26.25 -34.00
N THR A 109 5.80 -25.55 -34.68
CA THR A 109 5.93 -25.65 -36.13
C THR A 109 6.45 -27.05 -36.46
N ALA A 110 5.63 -28.07 -36.18
CA ALA A 110 5.73 -29.37 -36.79
C ALA A 110 5.32 -29.17 -38.25
N ARG A 111 6.33 -28.82 -39.04
CA ARG A 111 6.48 -29.12 -40.46
C ARG A 111 5.54 -30.26 -40.87
N ARG A 112 4.41 -29.92 -41.49
CA ARG A 112 3.68 -30.83 -42.38
C ARG A 112 4.56 -31.06 -43.61
N ALA A 113 5.56 -31.93 -43.47
CA ALA A 113 5.89 -32.92 -44.48
C ALA A 113 4.99 -34.11 -44.11
N SER A 114 4.17 -34.71 -44.97
CA SER A 114 4.41 -35.27 -46.31
C SER A 114 3.02 -35.71 -46.84
N PRO A 115 2.89 -36.43 -47.98
CA PRO A 115 3.85 -36.78 -49.03
C PRO A 115 3.54 -36.17 -50.40
#